data_AF-A0A7Z9Q8T0-F1
#
_entry.id   AF-A0A7Z9Q8T0-F1
#
_cell.length_a   1.000
_cell.length_b   1.000
_cell.length_c   1.000
_cell.angle_alpha   90.00
_cell.angle_beta   90.00
_cell.angle_gamma   90.00
#
_symmetry.space_group_name_H-M   'P 1'
#
loop_
_entity.id
_entity.type
_entity.pdbx_description
1 polymer ?
#
loop_
_entity_poly.entity_id
_entity_poly.type
_entity_poly.pdbx_seq_one_letter_code
_entity_poly.pdbx_strand_id
1 'polypeptide(L)'
;MSKLLLHIFLIIALGYAQKNYPADTVLVSPHANIFEKTAILPIAAWQRVSYNSELLACQFYPSCSNYGALAVREYGPIIGTAITSDRIVRCNPFALNYHYEMHGEFHYPDYRLVDSVQVSRPRYTSNKSPLLAAGLSTIIPGTGRMYAGRFLDGLMGLWMVLLPGTAAYGSLKDGQSMKGNFFAGITLIFWLGEIYGAYRTAKYYQGPK
;
A
#
# COMPACT_ATOMS: atom_id res chain seq x y z
N MET A 1 1.77 12.55 -30.12
CA MET A 1 0.42 12.38 -29.56
C MET A 1 0.39 11.94 -28.09
N SER A 2 1.10 10.89 -27.64
CA SER A 2 0.95 10.41 -26.23
C SER A 2 1.43 11.41 -25.17
N LYS A 3 2.51 12.17 -25.42
CA LYS A 3 2.95 13.24 -24.52
C LYS A 3 1.89 14.34 -24.41
N LEU A 4 1.28 14.76 -25.52
CA LEU A 4 0.24 15.79 -25.52
C LEU A 4 -1.00 15.37 -24.71
N LEU A 5 -1.44 14.12 -24.85
CA LEU A 5 -2.53 13.55 -24.05
C LEU A 5 -2.20 13.48 -22.56
N LEU A 6 -0.97 13.08 -22.21
CA LEU A 6 -0.51 13.08 -20.81
C LEU A 6 -0.53 14.50 -20.22
N HIS A 7 -0.07 15.50 -20.98
CA HIS A 7 -0.08 16.90 -20.54
C HIS A 7 -1.51 17.45 -20.41
N ILE A 8 -2.40 17.14 -21.36
CA ILE A 8 -3.82 17.52 -21.28
C ILE A 8 -4.47 16.87 -20.05
N PHE A 9 -4.22 15.58 -19.81
CA PHE A 9 -4.74 14.88 -18.64
C PHE A 9 -4.22 15.48 -17.32
N LEU A 10 -2.93 15.81 -17.25
CA LEU A 10 -2.33 16.49 -16.10
C LEU A 10 -2.92 17.89 -15.88
N ILE A 11 -3.11 18.67 -16.94
CA ILE A 11 -3.70 20.02 -16.87
C ILE A 11 -5.15 19.95 -16.38
N ILE A 12 -5.94 18.99 -16.88
CA ILE A 12 -7.31 18.76 -16.42
C ILE A 12 -7.32 18.33 -14.95
N ALA A 13 -6.46 17.39 -14.55
CA ALA A 13 -6.35 16.94 -13.17
C ALA A 13 -5.97 18.07 -12.19
N LEU A 14 -5.11 19.01 -12.62
CA LEU A 14 -4.75 20.21 -11.86
C LEU A 14 -5.93 21.18 -11.70
N GLY A 15 -6.79 21.31 -12.72
CA GLY A 15 -7.99 22.16 -12.67
C GLY A 15 -9.08 21.67 -11.71
N TYR A 16 -9.04 20.39 -11.31
CA TYR A 16 -9.96 19.77 -10.35
C TYR A 16 -9.31 19.47 -8.99
N ALA A 17 -8.18 20.11 -8.66
CA ALA A 17 -7.55 19.94 -7.36
C ALA A 17 -8.45 20.54 -6.26
N GLN A 18 -9.00 19.71 -5.38
CA GLN A 18 -9.88 20.13 -4.28
C GLN A 18 -9.16 19.97 -2.94
N LYS A 19 -9.36 20.91 -2.01
CA LYS A 19 -8.83 20.84 -0.63
C LYS A 19 -9.28 19.57 0.14
N ASN A 20 -10.33 18.92 -0.36
CA ASN A 20 -10.94 17.72 0.24
C ASN A 20 -10.18 16.42 -0.05
N TYR A 21 -9.27 16.41 -1.04
CA TYR A 21 -8.52 15.20 -1.42
C TYR A 21 -7.02 15.37 -1.10
N PRO A 22 -6.51 14.72 -0.05
CA PRO A 22 -5.12 14.86 0.37
C PRO A 22 -4.10 14.58 -0.74
N ALA A 23 -4.40 13.66 -1.66
CA ALA A 23 -3.51 13.32 -2.77
C ALA A 23 -3.30 14.49 -3.74
N ASP A 24 -4.27 15.41 -3.85
CA ASP A 24 -4.17 16.56 -4.74
C ASP A 24 -3.03 17.52 -4.31
N THR A 25 -2.63 17.50 -3.03
CA THR A 25 -1.47 18.28 -2.53
C THR A 25 -0.17 17.91 -3.25
N VAL A 26 -0.01 16.64 -3.64
CA VAL A 26 1.16 16.17 -4.42
C VAL A 26 1.03 16.58 -5.89
N LEU A 27 -0.18 16.55 -6.45
CA LEU A 27 -0.42 16.96 -7.84
C LEU A 27 -0.08 18.44 -8.07
N VAL A 28 -0.52 19.31 -7.16
CA VAL A 28 -0.31 20.76 -7.26
C VAL A 28 1.06 21.21 -6.77
N SER A 29 1.79 20.36 -6.04
CA SER A 29 3.09 20.75 -5.47
C SER A 29 4.08 21.15 -6.58
N PRO A 30 4.76 22.30 -6.46
CA PRO A 30 5.85 22.67 -7.35
C PRO A 30 7.10 21.80 -7.11
N HIS A 31 7.19 21.17 -5.94
CA HIS A 31 8.30 20.30 -5.55
C HIS A 31 8.05 18.83 -5.90
N ALA A 32 6.94 18.50 -6.58
CA ALA A 32 6.68 17.15 -7.07
C ALA A 32 7.08 17.02 -8.54
N ASN A 33 7.83 15.97 -8.86
CA ASN A 33 8.25 15.67 -10.22
C ASN A 33 7.13 14.95 -11.01
N ILE A 34 7.33 14.81 -12.32
CA ILE A 34 6.35 14.20 -13.23
C ILE A 34 6.02 12.74 -12.88
N PHE A 35 6.98 11.99 -12.34
CA PHE A 35 6.78 10.59 -11.99
C PHE A 35 5.95 10.45 -10.72
N GLU A 36 6.19 11.30 -9.70
CA GLU A 36 5.33 11.39 -8.51
C GLU A 36 3.91 11.76 -8.91
N LYS A 37 3.73 12.82 -9.71
CA LYS A 37 2.39 13.23 -10.17
C LYS A 37 1.69 12.11 -10.92
N THR A 38 2.39 11.43 -11.83
CA THR A 38 1.83 10.30 -12.58
C THR A 38 1.42 9.15 -11.66
N ALA A 39 2.24 8.80 -10.67
CA ALA A 39 1.95 7.75 -9.70
C ALA A 39 0.76 8.09 -8.79
N ILE A 40 0.54 9.37 -8.50
CA ILE A 40 -0.58 9.83 -7.67
C ILE A 40 -1.91 9.89 -8.43
N LEU A 41 -1.92 10.04 -9.75
CA LEU A 41 -3.17 10.18 -10.52
C LEU A 41 -4.23 9.09 -10.23
N PRO A 42 -3.89 7.78 -10.18
CA PRO A 42 -4.84 6.75 -9.81
C PRO A 42 -5.36 6.90 -8.36
N ILE A 43 -4.49 7.29 -7.43
CA ILE A 43 -4.85 7.52 -6.02
C ILE A 43 -5.80 8.72 -5.91
N ALA A 44 -5.51 9.81 -6.61
CA ALA A 44 -6.32 11.02 -6.64
C ALA A 44 -7.69 10.77 -7.30
N ALA A 45 -7.73 9.98 -8.39
CA ALA A 45 -8.98 9.53 -8.99
C ALA A 45 -9.80 8.68 -8.02
N TRP A 46 -9.15 7.76 -7.31
CA TRP A 46 -9.82 6.93 -6.29
C TRP A 46 -10.33 7.75 -5.09
N GLN A 47 -9.63 8.79 -4.66
CA GLN A 47 -10.11 9.66 -3.57
C GLN A 47 -11.42 10.38 -3.94
N ARG A 48 -11.57 10.79 -5.21
CA ARG A 48 -12.83 11.40 -5.70
C ARG A 48 -14.04 10.47 -5.60
N VAL A 49 -13.83 9.16 -5.64
CA VAL A 49 -14.90 8.16 -5.46
C VAL A 49 -15.06 7.79 -3.99
N SER A 50 -13.98 7.37 -3.35
CA SER A 50 -14.02 6.81 -1.99
C SER A 50 -14.40 7.83 -0.90
N TYR A 51 -14.00 9.09 -1.03
CA TYR A 51 -14.29 10.10 0.00
C TYR A 51 -15.73 10.62 -0.07
N ASN A 52 -16.44 10.34 -1.17
CA ASN A 52 -17.83 10.71 -1.36
C ASN A 52 -18.76 9.49 -1.17
N SER A 53 -18.29 8.41 -0.54
CA SER A 53 -19.08 7.20 -0.30
C SER A 53 -18.79 6.60 1.07
N GLU A 54 -19.81 6.53 1.93
CA GLU A 54 -19.71 5.89 3.25
C GLU A 54 -19.41 4.39 3.15
N LEU A 55 -19.89 3.72 2.09
CA LEU A 55 -19.61 2.30 1.82
C LEU A 55 -18.13 2.02 1.55
N LEU A 56 -17.38 3.04 1.14
CA LEU A 56 -15.95 2.95 0.84
C LEU A 56 -15.10 3.60 1.94
N ALA A 57 -15.68 3.83 3.12
CA ALA A 57 -14.95 4.34 4.27
C ALA A 57 -13.80 3.38 4.63
N CYS A 58 -12.61 3.95 4.75
CA CYS A 58 -11.42 3.18 5.08
C CYS A 58 -11.37 2.93 6.59
N GLN A 59 -11.07 1.71 7.02
CA GLN A 59 -10.89 1.33 8.43
C GLN A 59 -9.69 2.02 9.12
N PHE A 60 -8.81 2.64 8.34
CA PHE A 60 -7.50 3.12 8.76
C PHE A 60 -7.40 4.65 8.69
N TYR A 61 -6.58 5.23 9.58
CA TYR A 61 -6.13 6.62 9.55
C TYR A 61 -4.58 6.72 9.49
N PRO A 62 -4.02 7.49 8.54
CA PRO A 62 -4.69 7.99 7.33
C PRO A 62 -5.29 6.83 6.51
N SER A 63 -6.29 7.16 5.68
CA SER A 63 -6.92 6.20 4.76
C SER A 63 -5.87 5.54 3.86
N CYS A 64 -6.10 4.33 3.35
CA CYS A 64 -5.12 3.62 2.51
C CYS A 64 -4.69 4.45 1.28
N SER A 65 -5.61 5.22 0.69
CA SER A 65 -5.29 6.10 -0.44
C SER A 65 -4.43 7.29 -0.02
N ASN A 66 -4.72 7.93 1.12
CA ASN A 66 -3.89 9.01 1.64
C ASN A 66 -2.52 8.50 2.11
N TYR A 67 -2.49 7.34 2.78
CA TYR A 67 -1.24 6.65 3.14
C TYR A 67 -0.38 6.40 1.90
N GLY A 68 -0.98 5.94 0.80
CA GLY A 68 -0.25 5.73 -0.45
C GLY A 68 0.29 7.02 -1.06
N ALA A 69 -0.49 8.11 -1.02
CA ALA A 69 -0.03 9.41 -1.47
C ALA A 69 1.19 9.91 -0.67
N LEU A 70 1.13 9.77 0.67
CA LEU A 70 2.24 10.09 1.56
C LEU A 70 3.46 9.19 1.31
N ALA A 71 3.27 7.90 1.08
CA ALA A 71 4.35 6.96 0.80
C ALA A 71 5.07 7.29 -0.53
N VAL A 72 4.31 7.61 -1.59
CA VAL A 72 4.87 8.03 -2.88
C VAL A 72 5.62 9.35 -2.74
N ARG A 73 5.10 10.29 -1.96
CA ARG A 73 5.75 11.58 -1.72
C ARG A 73 7.07 11.44 -0.96
N GLU A 74 7.11 10.56 0.03
CA GLU A 74 8.27 10.40 0.91
C GLU A 74 9.36 9.51 0.31
N TYR A 75 8.97 8.43 -0.36
CA TYR A 75 9.89 7.39 -0.84
C TYR A 75 9.98 7.28 -2.36
N GLY A 76 9.27 8.16 -3.07
CA GLY A 76 9.17 8.13 -4.53
C GLY A 76 8.21 7.05 -5.06
N PRO A 77 7.95 7.04 -6.38
CA PRO A 77 6.92 6.20 -7.00
C PRO A 77 7.10 4.70 -6.77
N ILE A 78 8.31 4.18 -6.92
CA ILE A 78 8.55 2.72 -6.89
C ILE A 78 8.41 2.19 -5.46
N ILE A 79 9.21 2.74 -4.54
CA ILE A 79 9.21 2.31 -3.14
C ILE A 79 7.89 2.69 -2.46
N GLY A 80 7.37 3.90 -2.72
CA GLY A 80 6.07 4.32 -2.20
C GLY A 80 4.92 3.40 -2.64
N THR A 81 4.94 2.89 -3.88
CA THR A 81 3.94 1.92 -4.35
C THR A 81 4.07 0.58 -3.61
N ALA A 82 5.28 0.08 -3.36
CA ALA A 82 5.49 -1.13 -2.55
C ALA A 82 5.06 -0.94 -1.08
N ILE A 83 5.32 0.23 -0.49
CA ILE A 83 4.85 0.58 0.85
C ILE A 83 3.32 0.67 0.88
N THR A 84 2.70 1.16 -0.18
CA THR A 84 1.25 1.21 -0.35
C THR A 84 0.66 -0.19 -0.46
N SER A 85 1.28 -1.11 -1.20
CA SER A 85 0.78 -2.48 -1.33
C SER A 85 0.87 -3.26 0.00
N ASP A 86 1.91 -3.06 0.81
CA ASP A 86 1.93 -3.55 2.21
C ASP A 86 0.69 -3.07 3.00
N ARG A 87 0.37 -1.78 2.90
CA ARG A 87 -0.80 -1.20 3.56
C ARG A 87 -2.10 -1.86 3.09
N ILE A 88 -2.23 -2.14 1.80
CA ILE A 88 -3.41 -2.83 1.25
C ILE A 88 -3.51 -4.26 1.80
N VAL A 89 -2.40 -5.00 1.92
CA VAL A 89 -2.40 -6.34 2.53
C VAL A 89 -2.87 -6.30 3.98
N ARG A 90 -2.41 -5.33 4.77
CA ARG A 90 -2.82 -5.13 6.17
C ARG A 90 -4.23 -4.56 6.31
N CYS A 91 -4.80 -4.01 5.25
CA CYS A 91 -6.18 -3.50 5.21
C CYS A 91 -7.17 -4.64 4.92
N ASN A 92 -7.25 -5.57 5.87
CA ASN A 92 -8.08 -6.76 5.79
C ASN A 92 -9.02 -6.89 7.00
N PRO A 93 -9.97 -7.85 7.02
CA PRO A 93 -10.92 -8.03 8.12
C PRO A 93 -10.30 -8.31 9.50
N PHE A 94 -9.05 -8.78 9.54
CA PHE A 94 -8.34 -9.15 10.78
C PHE A 94 -7.48 -8.02 11.33
N ALA A 95 -7.40 -6.89 10.62
CA ALA A 95 -6.58 -5.76 11.00
C ALA A 95 -6.91 -5.22 12.39
N LEU A 96 -8.19 -5.15 12.75
CA LEU A 96 -8.65 -4.71 14.07
C LEU A 96 -8.09 -5.58 15.19
N ASN A 97 -8.12 -6.92 15.02
CA ASN A 97 -7.60 -7.85 16.01
C ASN A 97 -6.10 -7.64 16.22
N TYR A 98 -5.33 -7.59 15.13
CA TYR A 98 -3.89 -7.32 15.24
C TYR A 98 -3.58 -5.94 15.84
N HIS A 99 -4.42 -4.95 15.57
CA HIS A 99 -4.28 -3.62 16.14
C HIS A 99 -4.51 -3.63 17.65
N TYR A 100 -5.48 -4.39 18.14
CA TYR A 100 -5.68 -4.62 19.56
C TYR A 100 -4.51 -5.37 20.20
N GLU A 101 -4.05 -6.47 19.59
CA GLU A 101 -2.91 -7.27 20.10
C GLU A 101 -1.63 -6.43 20.27
N MET A 102 -1.40 -5.46 19.38
CA MET A 102 -0.25 -4.57 19.47
C MET A 102 -0.48 -3.31 20.33
N HIS A 103 -1.62 -3.21 21.02
CA HIS A 103 -2.09 -2.01 21.72
C HIS A 103 -1.97 -0.75 20.84
N GLY A 104 -2.48 -0.81 19.61
CA GLY A 104 -2.42 0.29 18.65
C GLY A 104 -3.30 1.49 19.04
N GLU A 105 -3.02 2.64 18.43
CA GLU A 105 -3.77 3.89 18.67
C GLU A 105 -5.00 4.00 17.78
N PHE A 106 -6.05 4.65 18.27
CA PHE A 106 -7.28 4.90 17.52
C PHE A 106 -7.45 6.39 17.28
N HIS A 107 -7.83 6.75 16.06
CA HIS A 107 -8.02 8.14 15.65
C HIS A 107 -9.37 8.64 16.18
N TYR A 108 -9.40 9.79 16.86
CA TYR A 108 -10.63 10.40 17.36
C TYR A 108 -11.13 11.47 16.36
N PRO A 109 -12.45 11.58 16.09
CA PRO A 109 -13.58 10.91 16.75
C PRO A 109 -14.09 9.62 16.10
N ASP A 110 -13.50 9.18 14.97
CA ASP A 110 -14.06 8.10 14.14
C ASP A 110 -13.53 6.69 14.46
N TYR A 111 -12.66 6.56 15.46
CA TYR A 111 -12.05 5.32 15.97
C TYR A 111 -11.36 4.46 14.91
N ARG A 112 -10.85 5.07 13.85
CA ARG A 112 -10.05 4.33 12.85
C ARG A 112 -8.70 3.92 13.40
N LEU A 113 -8.17 2.83 12.86
CA LEU A 113 -6.86 2.29 13.24
C LEU A 113 -5.76 3.26 12.82
N VAL A 114 -4.95 3.78 13.74
CA VAL A 114 -3.85 4.69 13.41
C VAL A 114 -2.66 3.90 12.93
N ASP A 115 -2.19 4.17 11.72
CA ASP A 115 -0.93 3.62 11.22
C ASP A 115 -0.29 4.58 10.22
N SER A 116 0.82 5.16 10.65
CA SER A 116 1.59 6.13 9.89
C SER A 116 2.55 5.45 8.91
N VAL A 117 2.86 6.17 7.83
CA VAL A 117 3.87 5.75 6.86
C VAL A 117 5.23 5.59 7.54
N GLN A 118 5.62 6.59 8.34
CA GLN A 118 6.82 6.57 9.16
C GLN A 118 6.49 6.15 10.59
N VAL A 119 7.08 5.03 11.03
CA VAL A 119 7.04 4.61 12.43
C VAL A 119 8.32 5.09 13.10
N SER A 120 8.22 6.18 13.86
CA SER A 120 9.38 6.84 14.48
C SER A 120 9.88 6.10 15.73
N ARG A 121 9.01 5.42 16.48
CA ARG A 121 9.39 4.57 17.63
C ARG A 121 8.46 3.36 17.74
N PRO A 122 8.97 2.11 17.72
CA PRO A 122 8.15 0.95 18.02
C PRO A 122 7.65 1.04 19.46
N ARG A 123 6.37 0.75 19.67
CA ARG A 123 5.76 0.73 21.02
C ARG A 123 6.32 -0.41 21.87
N TYR A 124 6.59 -1.54 21.23
CA TYR A 124 7.16 -2.73 21.85
C TYR A 124 8.38 -3.21 21.05
N THR A 125 9.41 -3.68 21.75
CA THR A 125 10.58 -4.27 21.14
C THR A 125 10.35 -5.75 20.88
N SER A 126 10.78 -6.23 19.72
CA SER A 126 10.69 -7.65 19.36
C SER A 126 12.07 -8.27 19.21
N ASN A 127 12.16 -9.54 19.57
CA ASN A 127 13.36 -10.37 19.38
C ASN A 127 13.35 -11.05 17.99
N LYS A 128 12.28 -10.87 17.20
CA LYS A 128 12.16 -11.43 15.86
C LYS A 128 13.09 -10.68 14.91
N SER A 129 13.79 -11.40 14.05
CA SER A 129 14.70 -10.79 13.08
C SER A 129 13.91 -10.22 11.88
N PRO A 130 13.97 -8.89 11.62
CA PRO A 130 13.27 -8.30 10.48
C PRO A 130 13.83 -8.76 9.12
N LEU A 131 15.14 -9.01 9.05
CA LEU A 131 15.78 -9.51 7.83
C LEU A 131 15.39 -10.96 7.54
N LEU A 132 15.29 -11.80 8.58
CA LEU A 132 14.78 -13.16 8.42
C LEU A 132 13.33 -13.14 7.93
N ALA A 133 12.48 -12.29 8.50
CA ALA A 133 11.10 -12.13 8.06
C ALA A 133 11.03 -11.73 6.57
N ALA A 134 11.82 -10.74 6.15
CA ALA A 134 11.90 -10.32 4.76
C ALA A 134 12.33 -11.48 3.83
N GLY A 135 13.40 -12.19 4.21
CA GLY A 135 13.93 -13.32 3.43
C GLY A 135 12.94 -14.46 3.28
N LEU A 136 12.19 -14.80 4.33
CA LEU A 136 11.11 -15.79 4.26
C LEU A 136 10.05 -15.37 3.22
N SER A 137 9.58 -14.11 3.29
CA SER A 137 8.60 -13.58 2.32
C SER A 137 9.14 -13.41 0.89
N THR A 138 10.46 -13.31 0.70
CA THR A 138 11.08 -13.33 -0.64
C THR A 138 10.90 -14.69 -1.30
N ILE A 139 11.06 -15.78 -0.55
CA ILE A 139 10.94 -17.15 -1.07
C ILE A 139 9.46 -17.52 -1.22
N ILE A 140 8.68 -17.35 -0.16
CA ILE A 140 7.25 -17.65 -0.13
C ILE A 140 6.52 -16.45 0.48
N PRO A 141 5.78 -15.66 -0.33
CA PRO A 141 5.04 -14.49 0.13
C PRO A 141 4.19 -14.80 1.37
N GLY A 142 4.14 -13.85 2.31
CA GLY A 142 3.38 -13.98 3.55
C GLY A 142 4.09 -14.70 4.71
N THR A 143 5.03 -15.62 4.44
CA THR A 143 5.67 -16.43 5.50
C THR A 143 6.45 -15.60 6.52
N GLY A 144 7.02 -14.47 6.10
CA GLY A 144 7.67 -13.52 7.01
C GLY A 144 6.72 -12.86 8.02
N ARG A 145 5.48 -12.57 7.60
CA ARG A 145 4.43 -12.04 8.50
C ARG A 145 3.94 -13.11 9.47
N MET A 146 3.81 -14.35 8.99
CA MET A 146 3.48 -15.52 9.83
C MET A 146 4.55 -15.75 10.90
N TYR A 147 5.83 -15.69 10.53
CA TYR A 147 6.96 -15.78 11.46
C TYR A 147 6.91 -14.71 12.56
N ALA A 148 6.44 -13.51 12.22
CA ALA A 148 6.29 -12.38 13.11
C ALA A 148 4.95 -12.38 13.89
N GLY A 149 4.16 -13.45 13.82
CA GLY A 149 2.92 -13.63 14.60
C GLY A 149 1.65 -13.14 13.91
N ARG A 150 1.73 -12.52 12.73
CA ARG A 150 0.55 -12.04 11.98
C ARG A 150 0.18 -13.03 10.89
N PHE A 151 -0.29 -14.21 11.29
CA PHE A 151 -0.58 -15.33 10.38
C PHE A 151 -1.57 -14.97 9.26
N LEU A 152 -2.67 -14.31 9.61
CA LEU A 152 -3.72 -13.94 8.67
C LEU A 152 -3.25 -12.85 7.71
N ASP A 153 -2.48 -11.86 8.17
CA ASP A 153 -1.83 -10.93 7.24
C ASP A 153 -0.86 -11.65 6.29
N GLY A 154 -0.20 -12.72 6.74
CA GLY A 154 0.62 -13.58 5.90
C GLY A 154 -0.18 -14.28 4.80
N LEU A 155 -1.32 -14.89 5.13
CA LEU A 155 -2.23 -15.45 4.12
C LEU A 155 -2.75 -14.37 3.15
N MET A 156 -3.08 -13.19 3.70
CA MET A 156 -3.52 -12.03 2.92
C MET A 156 -2.41 -11.43 2.06
N GLY A 157 -1.14 -11.66 2.39
CA GLY A 157 0.00 -11.33 1.53
C GLY A 157 0.15 -12.35 0.41
N LEU A 158 0.07 -13.63 0.75
CA LEU A 158 0.23 -14.74 -0.19
C LEU A 158 -0.76 -14.66 -1.35
N TRP A 159 -2.06 -14.57 -1.06
CA TRP A 159 -3.09 -14.52 -2.11
C TRP A 159 -3.01 -13.24 -2.99
N MET A 160 -2.54 -12.10 -2.45
CA MET A 160 -2.37 -10.84 -3.20
C MET A 160 -1.22 -10.91 -4.19
N VAL A 161 -0.26 -11.82 -3.98
CA VAL A 161 0.79 -12.13 -4.95
C VAL A 161 0.33 -13.24 -5.91
N LEU A 162 -0.28 -14.32 -5.38
CA LEU A 162 -0.64 -15.48 -6.18
C LEU A 162 -1.72 -15.19 -7.22
N LEU A 163 -2.80 -14.47 -6.86
CA LEU A 163 -3.91 -14.20 -7.78
C LEU A 163 -3.47 -13.46 -9.07
N PRO A 164 -2.79 -12.29 -8.98
CA PRO A 164 -2.27 -11.66 -10.18
C PRO A 164 -1.16 -12.49 -10.82
N GLY A 165 -0.37 -13.26 -10.05
CA GLY A 165 0.68 -14.11 -10.58
C GLY A 165 0.15 -15.22 -11.49
N THR A 166 -0.92 -15.91 -11.07
CA THR A 166 -1.59 -16.93 -11.89
C THR A 166 -2.27 -16.32 -13.11
N ALA A 167 -2.87 -15.13 -12.96
CA ALA A 167 -3.45 -14.39 -14.08
C ALA A 167 -2.38 -13.95 -15.10
N ALA A 168 -1.21 -13.52 -14.63
CA ALA A 168 -0.07 -13.17 -15.47
C ALA A 168 0.43 -14.40 -16.25
N TYR A 169 0.66 -15.51 -15.55
CA TYR A 169 1.12 -16.77 -16.15
C TYR A 169 0.16 -17.27 -17.23
N GLY A 170 -1.14 -17.35 -16.92
CA GLY A 170 -2.17 -17.77 -17.88
C GLY A 170 -2.20 -16.86 -19.10
N SER A 171 -2.22 -15.54 -18.89
CA SER A 171 -2.25 -14.56 -19.98
C SER A 171 -1.02 -14.64 -20.90
N LEU A 172 0.18 -14.82 -20.34
CA LEU A 172 1.41 -14.96 -21.12
C LEU A 172 1.44 -16.27 -21.90
N LYS A 173 0.97 -17.37 -21.29
CA LYS A 173 0.85 -18.68 -21.94
C LYS A 173 -0.12 -18.65 -23.13
N ASP A 174 -1.20 -17.89 -23.01
CA ASP A 174 -2.21 -17.70 -24.06
C ASP A 174 -1.76 -16.68 -25.14
N GLY A 175 -0.51 -16.21 -25.10
CA GLY A 175 0.03 -15.21 -26.04
C GLY A 175 -0.50 -13.79 -25.86
N GLN A 176 -1.26 -13.51 -24.79
CA GLN A 176 -1.83 -12.20 -24.48
C GLN A 176 -0.84 -11.31 -23.72
N SER A 177 0.27 -10.94 -24.37
CA SER A 177 1.42 -10.26 -23.74
C SER A 177 1.06 -8.97 -22.98
N MET A 178 0.11 -8.17 -23.48
CA MET A 178 -0.30 -6.95 -22.79
C MET A 178 -0.97 -7.23 -21.44
N LYS A 179 -1.92 -8.18 -21.39
CA LYS A 179 -2.58 -8.59 -20.15
C LYS A 179 -1.61 -9.27 -19.20
N GLY A 180 -0.74 -10.12 -19.76
CA GLY A 180 0.34 -10.78 -19.02
C GLY A 180 1.25 -9.78 -18.31
N ASN A 181 1.74 -8.77 -19.02
CA ASN A 181 2.61 -7.74 -18.45
C ASN A 181 1.89 -6.88 -17.40
N PHE A 182 0.60 -6.58 -17.61
CA PHE A 182 -0.20 -5.84 -16.63
C PHE A 182 -0.29 -6.59 -15.30
N PHE A 183 -0.67 -7.87 -15.33
CA PHE A 183 -0.76 -8.68 -14.12
C PHE A 183 0.62 -9.01 -13.52
N ALA A 184 1.67 -9.14 -14.33
CA ALA A 184 3.04 -9.28 -13.85
C ALA A 184 3.48 -8.04 -13.06
N GLY A 185 3.13 -6.84 -13.53
CA GLY A 185 3.37 -5.59 -12.81
C GLY A 185 2.67 -5.53 -11.45
N ILE A 186 1.39 -5.93 -11.39
CA ILE A 186 0.63 -6.02 -10.12
C ILE A 186 1.30 -7.04 -9.18
N THR A 187 1.67 -8.21 -9.69
CA THR A 187 2.35 -9.25 -8.93
C THR A 187 3.65 -8.73 -8.32
N LEU A 188 4.46 -8.01 -9.11
CA LEU A 188 5.71 -7.40 -8.65
C LEU A 188 5.47 -6.37 -7.53
N ILE A 189 4.45 -5.52 -7.67
CA ILE A 189 4.08 -4.52 -6.65
C ILE A 189 3.73 -5.18 -5.32
N PHE A 190 2.89 -6.22 -5.34
CA PHE A 190 2.51 -6.92 -4.12
C PHE A 190 3.67 -7.76 -3.57
N TRP A 191 4.51 -8.35 -4.41
CA TRP A 191 5.69 -9.11 -3.97
C TRP A 191 6.71 -8.22 -3.25
N LEU A 192 7.03 -7.05 -3.81
CA LEU A 192 7.91 -6.07 -3.14
C LEU A 192 7.28 -5.54 -1.84
N GLY A 193 5.97 -5.30 -1.85
CA GLY A 193 5.21 -4.92 -0.66
C GLY A 193 5.24 -5.98 0.43
N GLU A 194 5.20 -7.26 0.06
CA GLU A 194 5.27 -8.37 1.02
C GLU A 194 6.63 -8.49 1.70
N ILE A 195 7.73 -8.31 0.94
CA ILE A 195 9.08 -8.31 1.51
C ILE A 195 9.22 -7.16 2.52
N TYR A 196 8.81 -5.94 2.12
CA TYR A 196 8.83 -4.76 2.99
C TYR A 196 7.91 -4.90 4.21
N GLY A 197 6.71 -5.42 4.00
CA GLY A 197 5.70 -5.60 5.02
C GLY A 197 6.09 -6.66 6.06
N ALA A 198 6.75 -7.74 5.65
CA ALA A 198 7.32 -8.73 6.56
C ALA A 198 8.41 -8.13 7.45
N TYR A 199 9.34 -7.37 6.86
CA TYR A 199 10.35 -6.62 7.62
C TYR A 199 9.70 -5.70 8.66
N ARG A 200 8.73 -4.88 8.24
CA ARG A 200 8.00 -3.97 9.14
C ARG A 200 7.25 -4.70 10.24
N THR A 201 6.63 -5.82 9.91
CA THR A 201 5.84 -6.59 10.87
C THR A 201 6.70 -7.05 12.03
N ALA A 202 7.84 -7.67 11.73
CA ALA A 202 8.78 -8.11 12.76
C ALA A 202 9.37 -6.95 13.56
N LYS A 203 9.56 -5.77 12.94
CA LYS A 203 10.24 -4.64 13.56
C LYS A 203 9.32 -3.72 14.39
N TYR A 204 8.09 -3.49 13.93
CA TYR A 204 7.24 -2.40 14.43
C TYR A 204 5.86 -2.84 14.90
N TYR A 205 5.32 -3.94 14.36
CA TYR A 205 3.95 -4.38 14.63
C TYR A 205 3.91 -5.57 15.57
N GLN A 206 4.40 -5.36 16.79
CA GLN A 206 4.59 -6.38 17.81
C GLN A 206 3.87 -5.92 19.08
N GLY A 207 3.27 -6.85 19.81
CA GLY A 207 2.56 -6.58 21.06
C GLY A 207 3.42 -6.74 22.30
N PRO A 208 2.85 -6.48 23.49
CA PRO A 208 3.49 -6.80 24.76
C PRO A 208 3.77 -8.32 24.84
N LYS A 209 4.90 -8.67 25.45
CA LYS A 209 5.28 -10.07 25.71
C LYS A 209 4.58 -10.61 26.94
#